data_AF-U6MYG7-F1
#
_entry.id   AF-U6MYG7-F1
#
_cell.length_a   1.000
_cell.length_b   1.000
_cell.length_c   1.000
_cell.angle_alpha   90.00
_cell.angle_beta   90.00
_cell.angle_gamma   90.00
#
_symmetry.space_group_name_H-M   'P 1'
#
loop_
_entity.id
_entity.type
_entity.pdbx_description
1 polymer ?
#
loop_
_entity_poly.entity_id
_entity_poly.type
_entity_poly.pdbx_seq_one_letter_code
_entity_poly.pdbx_strand_id
1 'polypeptide(L)'
;MAGGGGAAGGPTGGPQGCLLGPPRALGGPRGAPPEGPGGPLKSPVPISEFGVGQIISMQLKGFMAFKSSVQIFFSPYTNLIASCNGVGKSTIVSAMHFALGIRSTRSSSSSSSSRSSSSSSAAAATARAASQPQQQQQQQQQQQQQQQLLLQFLTYGGQRAFVCLWLKGKGKNEIVSIQRDLEKVKKFKQ
;
A
#
# COMPACT_ATOMS: atom_id res chain seq x y z
N MET A 1 -27.59 -57.47 5.65
CA MET A 1 -26.66 -56.65 6.47
C MET A 1 -26.62 -55.28 5.82
N ALA A 2 -27.53 -54.35 6.14
CA ALA A 2 -27.70 -53.59 7.39
C ALA A 2 -26.47 -52.70 7.74
N GLY A 3 -26.69 -51.38 7.75
CA GLY A 3 -25.86 -50.36 8.39
C GLY A 3 -24.96 -49.56 7.43
N GLY A 4 -24.91 -48.23 7.44
CA GLY A 4 -25.52 -47.24 8.31
C GLY A 4 -25.19 -45.85 7.78
N GLY A 5 -26.16 -44.94 7.86
CA GLY A 5 -26.01 -43.54 7.50
C GLY A 5 -25.20 -42.76 8.54
N GLY A 6 -24.49 -41.74 8.06
CA GLY A 6 -23.83 -40.74 8.89
C GLY A 6 -24.10 -39.35 8.32
N ALA A 7 -25.17 -38.71 8.81
CA ALA A 7 -25.48 -37.31 8.56
C ALA A 7 -24.84 -36.46 9.66
N ALA A 8 -23.92 -35.58 9.28
CA ALA A 8 -23.49 -34.42 10.07
C ALA A 8 -23.80 -33.19 9.19
N GLY A 9 -24.76 -32.33 9.51
CA GLY A 9 -24.89 -31.63 10.78
C GLY A 9 -24.07 -30.33 10.75
N GLY A 10 -24.21 -29.53 9.68
CA GLY A 10 -23.53 -28.23 9.53
C GLY A 10 -24.33 -27.10 10.19
N PRO A 11 -23.68 -26.16 10.92
CA PRO A 11 -24.36 -25.03 11.55
C PRO A 11 -24.80 -24.01 10.50
N THR A 12 -26.11 -23.88 10.32
CA THR A 12 -26.75 -22.77 9.60
C THR A 12 -26.70 -21.51 10.46
N GLY A 13 -25.56 -20.82 10.45
CA GLY A 13 -25.44 -19.45 10.97
C GLY A 13 -26.05 -18.47 9.97
N GLY A 14 -27.31 -18.09 10.19
CA GLY A 14 -27.98 -17.07 9.39
C GLY A 14 -27.31 -15.70 9.55
N PRO A 15 -27.22 -14.89 8.47
CA PRO A 15 -26.77 -13.51 8.58
C PRO A 15 -27.82 -12.72 9.39
N GLN A 16 -27.42 -12.21 10.56
CA GLN A 16 -28.20 -11.20 11.26
C GLN A 16 -28.31 -9.98 10.35
N GLY A 17 -29.51 -9.78 9.81
CA GLY A 17 -29.87 -8.60 9.06
C GLY A 17 -29.77 -7.38 9.98
N CYS A 18 -28.80 -6.52 9.73
CA CYS A 18 -28.83 -5.16 10.22
C CYS A 18 -30.04 -4.48 9.57
N LEU A 19 -31.14 -4.40 10.32
CA LEU A 19 -32.30 -3.56 10.03
C LEU A 19 -31.83 -2.11 9.88
N LEU A 20 -31.59 -1.71 8.64
CA LEU A 20 -31.49 -0.31 8.24
C LEU A 20 -32.88 0.30 8.47
N GLY A 21 -33.03 1.02 9.59
CA GLY A 21 -34.19 1.84 9.85
C GLY A 21 -34.37 2.90 8.75
N PRO A 22 -35.62 3.34 8.49
CA PRO A 22 -35.89 4.33 7.46
C PRO A 22 -35.22 5.68 7.81
N PRO A 23 -34.67 6.39 6.82
CA PRO A 23 -34.06 7.69 7.05
C PRO A 23 -35.14 8.69 7.49
N ARG A 24 -35.00 9.22 8.71
CA ARG A 24 -35.76 10.39 9.17
C ARG A 24 -35.45 11.56 8.25
N ALA A 25 -36.42 11.93 7.42
CA ALA A 25 -36.44 13.18 6.67
C ALA A 25 -36.60 14.35 7.65
N LEU A 26 -35.48 14.86 8.16
CA LEU A 26 -35.43 16.17 8.80
C LEU A 26 -35.25 17.21 7.71
N GLY A 27 -36.37 17.70 7.18
CA GLY A 27 -36.44 18.92 6.38
C GLY A 27 -36.04 20.11 7.24
N GLY A 28 -34.76 20.42 7.25
CA GLY A 28 -34.24 21.69 7.73
C GLY A 28 -34.36 22.77 6.65
N PRO A 29 -34.59 24.04 7.02
CA PRO A 29 -34.62 25.15 6.06
C PRO A 29 -33.27 25.23 5.33
N ARG A 30 -33.34 25.42 4.00
CA ARG A 30 -32.21 25.70 3.12
C ARG A 30 -31.53 27.01 3.53
N GLY A 31 -30.70 26.95 4.57
CA GLY A 31 -29.66 27.95 4.81
C GLY A 31 -28.64 27.83 3.67
N ALA A 32 -28.36 28.94 3.00
CA ALA A 32 -27.28 29.00 2.02
C ALA A 32 -25.99 28.42 2.65
N PRO A 33 -25.22 27.59 1.92
CA PRO A 33 -23.96 27.10 2.44
C PRO A 33 -23.11 28.31 2.84
N PRO A 34 -22.53 28.34 4.05
CA PRO A 34 -21.60 29.39 4.40
C PRO A 34 -20.50 29.37 3.34
N GLU A 35 -20.33 30.49 2.64
CA GLU A 35 -19.18 30.73 1.80
C GLU A 35 -17.96 30.62 2.71
N GLY A 36 -17.42 29.41 2.80
CA GLY A 36 -16.20 29.14 3.54
C GLY A 36 -15.12 30.08 3.00
N PRO A 37 -14.20 30.55 3.87
CA PRO A 37 -13.21 31.55 3.50
C PRO A 37 -12.42 31.06 2.30
N GLY A 38 -12.83 31.54 1.12
CA GLY A 38 -12.20 31.32 -0.17
C GLY A 38 -10.89 32.08 -0.18
N GLY A 39 -9.92 31.57 0.57
CA GLY A 39 -8.56 32.05 0.52
C GLY A 39 -8.07 31.98 -0.93
N PRO A 40 -7.30 32.98 -1.39
CA PRO A 40 -6.80 33.03 -2.76
C PRO A 40 -6.13 31.71 -3.14
N LEU A 41 -6.51 31.17 -4.30
CA LEU A 41 -5.92 29.99 -4.91
C LEU A 41 -4.39 30.15 -4.87
N LYS A 42 -3.76 29.38 -3.98
CA LYS A 42 -2.32 29.42 -3.74
C LYS A 42 -1.63 29.22 -5.08
N SER A 43 -0.85 30.21 -5.50
CA SER A 43 -0.04 30.12 -6.72
C SER A 43 0.80 28.84 -6.69
N PRO A 44 1.04 28.17 -7.82
CA PRO A 44 1.86 26.97 -7.89
C PRO A 44 3.19 27.20 -7.16
N VAL A 45 3.54 26.32 -6.23
CA VAL A 45 4.79 26.42 -5.47
C VAL A 45 5.95 26.41 -6.47
N PRO A 46 6.84 27.41 -6.44
CA PRO A 46 7.94 27.48 -7.39
C PRO A 46 8.87 26.27 -7.20
N ILE A 47 9.32 25.69 -8.31
CA ILE A 47 10.17 24.49 -8.34
C ILE A 47 11.50 24.71 -7.57
N SER A 48 11.93 25.95 -7.40
CA SER A 48 13.11 26.33 -6.62
C SER A 48 13.01 26.02 -5.13
N GLU A 49 11.80 25.85 -4.58
CA GLU A 49 11.61 25.48 -3.17
C GLU A 49 11.85 23.98 -2.91
N PHE A 50 11.85 23.15 -3.97
CA PHE A 50 12.08 21.72 -3.83
C PHE A 50 13.58 21.42 -3.79
N GLY A 51 13.98 20.60 -2.82
CA GLY A 51 15.33 20.02 -2.74
C GLY A 51 15.56 18.97 -3.83
N VAL A 52 16.82 18.73 -4.19
CA VAL A 52 17.20 17.72 -5.19
C VAL A 52 16.70 16.34 -4.77
N GLY A 53 16.06 15.62 -5.69
CA GLY A 53 15.48 14.30 -5.46
C GLY A 53 14.10 14.31 -4.79
N GLN A 54 13.55 15.47 -4.41
CA GLN A 54 12.20 15.54 -3.88
C GLN A 54 11.16 15.28 -4.98
N ILE A 55 10.07 14.63 -4.60
CA ILE A 55 8.92 14.38 -5.48
C ILE A 55 8.12 15.67 -5.59
N ILE A 56 7.88 16.12 -6.83
CA ILE A 56 7.07 17.31 -7.15
C ILE A 56 5.62 16.89 -7.37
N SER A 57 5.42 15.84 -8.18
CA SER A 57 4.09 15.33 -8.49
C SER A 57 4.15 13.85 -8.87
N MET A 58 2.98 13.20 -8.83
CA MET A 58 2.79 11.82 -9.24
C MET A 58 1.50 11.69 -10.04
N GLN A 59 1.54 10.97 -11.16
CA GLN A 59 0.36 10.59 -11.92
C GLN A 59 0.14 9.09 -11.84
N LEU A 60 -1.10 8.71 -11.51
CA LEU A 60 -1.57 7.34 -11.41
C LEU A 60 -2.69 7.12 -12.41
N LYS A 61 -2.68 6.00 -13.14
CA LYS A 61 -3.79 5.61 -14.01
C LYS A 61 -3.97 4.10 -13.97
N GLY A 62 -5.17 3.63 -13.64
CA GLY A 62 -5.47 2.20 -13.56
C GLY A 62 -4.70 1.44 -12.48
N PHE A 63 -4.23 2.13 -11.43
CA PHE A 63 -3.36 1.57 -10.40
C PHE A 63 -4.16 1.30 -9.11
N MET A 64 -4.37 0.02 -8.79
CA MET A 64 -5.17 -0.48 -7.65
C MET A 64 -6.51 0.26 -7.47
N ALA A 65 -6.65 1.12 -6.45
CA ALA A 65 -7.87 1.85 -6.13
C ALA A 65 -8.21 2.97 -7.14
N PHE A 66 -7.23 3.44 -7.93
CA PHE A 66 -7.38 4.55 -8.85
C PHE A 66 -7.62 4.06 -10.29
N LYS A 67 -8.90 3.90 -10.65
CA LYS A 67 -9.29 3.47 -12.01
C LYS A 67 -9.06 4.56 -13.06
N SER A 68 -9.33 5.82 -12.71
CA SER A 68 -9.13 7.00 -13.55
C SER A 68 -7.72 7.59 -13.40
N SER A 69 -7.35 8.52 -14.28
CA SER A 69 -6.10 9.29 -14.15
C SER A 69 -6.22 10.25 -12.97
N VAL A 70 -5.32 10.12 -11.99
CA VAL A 70 -5.21 11.01 -10.84
C VAL A 70 -3.83 11.63 -10.84
N GLN A 71 -3.75 12.94 -10.66
CA GLN A 71 -2.50 13.67 -10.47
C GLN A 71 -2.45 14.20 -9.03
N ILE A 72 -1.36 13.89 -8.35
CA ILE A 72 -1.11 14.27 -6.95
C ILE A 72 0.08 15.23 -6.97
N PHE A 73 -0.08 16.39 -6.35
CA PHE A 73 0.99 17.37 -6.17
C PHE A 73 1.50 17.31 -4.75
N PHE A 74 2.83 17.30 -4.60
CA PHE A 74 3.49 17.27 -3.31
C PHE A 74 4.02 18.66 -2.98
N SER A 75 4.02 18.99 -1.70
CA SER A 75 4.72 20.13 -1.13
C SER A 75 6.18 19.75 -0.83
N PRO A 76 7.12 20.71 -0.81
CA PRO A 76 8.55 20.46 -0.57
C PRO A 76 8.87 19.98 0.87
N TYR A 77 7.90 20.08 1.78
CA TYR A 77 8.05 19.71 3.18
C TYR A 77 7.20 18.47 3.51
N THR A 78 6.39 18.55 4.56
CA THR A 78 5.52 17.47 5.01
C THR A 78 4.25 17.40 4.17
N ASN A 79 3.95 16.20 3.66
CA ASN A 79 2.72 15.91 2.95
C ASN A 79 1.85 14.97 3.79
N LEU A 80 0.66 15.41 4.20
CA LEU A 80 -0.28 14.62 4.98
C LEU A 80 -1.35 14.02 4.08
N ILE A 81 -1.44 12.69 4.03
CA ILE A 81 -2.48 11.96 3.29
C ILE A 81 -3.54 11.47 4.28
N ALA A 82 -4.63 12.21 4.40
CA ALA A 82 -5.75 11.88 5.29
C ALA A 82 -7.02 11.55 4.47
N SER A 83 -7.65 10.41 4.76
CA SER A 83 -8.90 9.96 4.14
C SER A 83 -9.52 8.80 4.94
N CYS A 84 -10.78 8.44 4.67
CA CYS A 84 -11.43 7.26 5.21
C CYS A 84 -10.71 5.94 4.84
N ASN A 85 -11.07 4.85 5.51
CA ASN A 85 -10.54 3.52 5.19
C ASN A 85 -11.03 3.04 3.82
N GLY A 86 -10.19 2.28 3.10
CA GLY A 86 -10.51 1.77 1.77
C GLY A 86 -10.35 2.75 0.60
N VAL A 87 -10.01 4.02 0.84
CA VAL A 87 -9.92 5.07 -0.22
C VAL A 87 -8.65 4.98 -1.08
N GLY A 88 -7.65 4.17 -0.71
CA GLY A 88 -6.41 4.01 -1.47
C GLY A 88 -5.21 4.82 -0.93
N LYS A 89 -5.20 5.15 0.36
CA LYS A 89 -4.01 5.78 1.01
C LYS A 89 -2.76 4.92 0.85
N SER A 90 -2.86 3.63 1.16
CA SER A 90 -1.78 2.66 0.97
C SER A 90 -1.42 2.49 -0.50
N THR A 91 -2.37 2.65 -1.43
CA THR A 91 -2.12 2.60 -2.87
C THR A 91 -1.15 3.69 -3.32
N ILE A 92 -1.25 4.91 -2.78
CA ILE A 92 -0.32 6.01 -3.10
C ILE A 92 1.12 5.61 -2.73
N VAL A 93 1.31 5.04 -1.54
CA VAL A 93 2.62 4.56 -1.07
C VAL A 93 3.12 3.39 -1.91
N SER A 94 2.24 2.43 -2.23
CA SER A 94 2.58 1.32 -3.12
C SER A 94 2.98 1.78 -4.52
N ALA A 95 2.33 2.83 -5.05
CA ALA A 95 2.69 3.40 -6.35
C ALA A 95 4.08 4.03 -6.34
N MET A 96 4.44 4.73 -5.26
CA MET A 96 5.80 5.26 -5.08
C MET A 96 6.84 4.14 -5.06
N HIS A 97 6.63 3.09 -4.25
CA HIS A 97 7.52 1.93 -4.21
C HIS A 97 7.66 1.26 -5.59
N PHE A 98 6.54 1.11 -6.29
CA PHE A 98 6.50 0.53 -7.63
C PHE A 98 7.30 1.37 -8.64
N ALA A 99 7.08 2.68 -8.69
CA ALA A 99 7.79 3.58 -9.60
C ALA A 99 9.31 3.58 -9.33
N LEU A 100 9.71 3.62 -8.06
CA LEU A 100 11.10 3.58 -7.62
C LEU A 100 11.75 2.19 -7.80
N GLY A 101 10.98 1.16 -8.17
CA GLY A 101 11.50 -0.20 -8.33
C GLY A 101 11.92 -0.84 -7.00
N ILE A 102 11.44 -0.32 -5.86
CA ILE A 102 11.62 -0.94 -4.56
C ILE A 102 10.74 -2.19 -4.55
N ARG A 103 11.31 -3.30 -4.99
CA ARG A 103 10.71 -4.62 -4.76
C ARG A 103 10.59 -4.74 -3.26
N SER A 104 9.42 -5.13 -2.75
CA SER A 104 9.27 -5.49 -1.34
C SER A 104 10.07 -6.78 -1.07
N THR A 105 11.40 -6.67 -1.11
CA THR A 105 12.29 -7.56 -0.40
C THR A 105 11.88 -7.36 1.04
N ARG A 106 11.20 -8.35 1.61
CA ARG A 106 10.93 -8.37 3.05
C ARG A 106 12.25 -8.06 3.72
N SER A 107 12.38 -6.86 4.27
CA SER A 107 13.46 -6.55 5.18
C SER A 107 13.29 -7.54 6.31
N SER A 108 14.12 -8.58 6.34
CA SER A 108 14.46 -9.26 7.57
C SER A 108 14.70 -8.16 8.58
N SER A 109 13.87 -8.09 9.61
CA SER A 109 13.97 -7.09 10.66
C SER A 109 15.30 -7.26 11.37
N SER A 110 16.37 -6.65 10.85
CA SER A 110 17.58 -6.40 11.60
C SER A 110 17.25 -5.22 12.51
N SER A 111 16.65 -5.54 13.65
CA SER A 111 16.50 -4.64 14.77
C SER A 111 17.90 -4.20 15.20
N SER A 112 18.39 -3.08 14.67
CA SER A 112 19.58 -2.40 15.20
C SER A 112 19.20 -1.73 16.51
N SER A 113 19.06 -2.52 17.56
CA SER A 113 18.98 -2.02 18.93
C SER A 113 20.37 -1.56 19.35
N SER A 114 20.62 -0.26 19.19
CA SER A 114 21.71 0.45 19.85
C SER A 114 21.47 0.41 21.36
N ARG A 115 22.14 -0.51 22.06
CA ARG A 115 22.20 -0.52 23.53
C ARG A 115 23.66 -0.51 23.95
N SER A 116 24.08 0.66 24.39
CA SER A 116 25.30 0.92 25.13
C SER A 116 25.13 0.44 26.57
N SER A 117 25.95 -0.51 27.03
CA SER A 117 26.43 -0.61 28.43
C SER A 117 27.34 -1.83 28.68
N SER A 118 28.62 -1.52 28.92
CA SER A 118 29.52 -1.99 30.01
C SER A 118 29.48 -3.41 30.60
N SER A 119 30.72 -3.92 30.76
CA SER A 119 31.31 -4.71 31.87
C SER A 119 31.12 -6.24 31.96
N SER A 120 32.26 -6.93 31.78
CA SER A 120 32.88 -7.96 32.64
C SER A 120 32.13 -9.26 33.00
N SER A 121 32.66 -10.40 32.55
CA SER A 121 33.18 -11.53 33.37
C SER A 121 33.11 -12.89 32.65
N ALA A 122 34.09 -13.74 32.93
CA ALA A 122 34.37 -15.06 32.38
C ALA A 122 33.37 -16.16 32.77
N ALA A 123 33.25 -17.22 31.95
CA ALA A 123 33.32 -18.64 32.35
C ALA A 123 32.90 -19.59 31.20
N ALA A 124 33.49 -20.78 31.23
CA ALA A 124 33.40 -21.87 30.28
C ALA A 124 32.03 -22.60 30.24
N ALA A 125 31.86 -23.41 29.18
CA ALA A 125 31.34 -24.79 29.17
C ALA A 125 30.22 -25.07 28.15
N THR A 126 30.56 -25.95 27.20
CA THR A 126 29.75 -27.05 26.63
C THR A 126 28.22 -26.91 26.54
N ALA A 127 27.67 -26.98 25.32
CA ALA A 127 26.67 -28.00 24.96
C ALA A 127 26.27 -27.99 23.47
N ARG A 128 26.18 -29.21 22.95
CA ARG A 128 25.58 -29.70 21.71
C ARG A 128 24.32 -28.96 21.24
N ALA A 129 24.23 -28.69 19.94
CA ALA A 129 22.94 -28.46 19.25
C ALA A 129 23.00 -28.99 17.81
N ALA A 130 22.72 -30.29 17.67
CA ALA A 130 22.30 -30.90 16.40
C ALA A 130 20.76 -31.04 16.45
N SER A 131 20.10 -30.95 15.28
CA SER A 131 18.65 -30.84 15.01
C SER A 131 18.12 -29.39 15.20
N GLN A 132 17.50 -28.71 14.23
CA GLN A 132 16.45 -29.14 13.30
C GLN A 132 16.42 -28.24 12.02
N PRO A 133 16.76 -28.74 10.81
CA PRO A 133 16.59 -27.96 9.58
C PRO A 133 15.18 -28.03 8.95
N GLN A 134 14.21 -28.76 9.52
CA GLN A 134 12.93 -29.04 8.84
C GLN A 134 11.84 -27.97 8.97
N GLN A 135 11.89 -27.06 9.95
CA GLN A 135 10.85 -26.01 10.07
C GLN A 135 11.10 -24.78 9.16
N GLN A 136 12.30 -24.58 8.61
CA GLN A 136 12.58 -23.41 7.77
C GLN A 136 11.99 -23.51 6.35
N GLN A 137 11.73 -24.72 5.82
CA GLN A 137 11.21 -24.86 4.46
C GLN A 137 9.74 -24.45 4.32
N GLN A 138 8.89 -24.64 5.32
CA GLN A 138 7.48 -24.24 5.21
C GLN A 138 7.27 -22.72 5.24
N GLN A 139 8.12 -21.95 5.92
CA GLN A 139 7.98 -20.49 5.93
C GLN A 139 8.36 -19.82 4.60
N GLN A 140 9.22 -20.43 3.78
CA GLN A 140 9.57 -19.87 2.48
C GLN A 140 8.44 -20.00 1.44
N GLN A 141 7.63 -21.07 1.48
CA GLN A 141 6.55 -21.24 0.50
C GLN A 141 5.40 -20.25 0.70
N GLN A 142 4.98 -19.95 1.94
CA GLN A 142 3.95 -18.93 2.18
C GLN A 142 4.38 -17.53 1.72
N GLN A 143 5.69 -17.28 1.77
CA GLN A 143 6.26 -15.98 1.43
C GLN A 143 6.21 -15.71 -0.09
N GLN A 144 6.40 -16.73 -0.93
CA GLN A 144 6.27 -16.58 -2.39
C GLN A 144 4.83 -16.41 -2.87
N GLN A 145 3.85 -17.10 -2.27
CA GLN A 145 2.44 -16.94 -2.65
C GLN A 145 1.93 -15.51 -2.39
N GLN A 146 2.36 -14.90 -1.29
CA GLN A 146 1.94 -13.54 -0.95
C GLN A 146 2.49 -12.49 -1.93
N GLN A 147 3.70 -12.71 -2.48
CA GLN A 147 4.26 -11.83 -3.50
C GLN A 147 3.52 -11.94 -4.85
N GLN A 148 3.09 -13.14 -5.24
CA GLN A 148 2.27 -13.32 -6.45
C GLN A 148 0.89 -12.70 -6.30
N LEU A 149 0.27 -12.80 -5.12
CA LEU A 149 -0.99 -12.11 -4.83
C LEU A 149 -0.83 -10.59 -4.92
N LEU A 150 0.28 -10.02 -4.42
CA LEU A 150 0.53 -8.58 -4.51
C LEU A 150 0.59 -8.10 -5.97
N LEU A 151 1.25 -8.87 -6.84
CA LEU A 151 1.28 -8.62 -8.29
C LEU A 151 -0.12 -8.71 -8.92
N GLN A 152 -0.96 -9.62 -8.43
CA GLN A 152 -2.35 -9.75 -8.87
C GLN A 152 -3.23 -8.58 -8.39
N PHE A 153 -2.98 -8.06 -7.19
CA PHE A 153 -3.70 -6.92 -6.60
C PHE A 153 -3.27 -5.56 -7.17
N LEU A 154 -2.05 -5.45 -7.71
CA LEU A 154 -1.56 -4.21 -8.32
C LEU A 154 -2.42 -3.76 -9.52
N THR A 155 -2.97 -4.71 -10.27
CA THR A 155 -3.90 -4.44 -11.39
C THR A 155 -5.33 -4.82 -11.02
N TYR A 156 -6.07 -3.92 -10.35
CA TYR A 156 -7.49 -4.13 -10.09
C TYR A 156 -8.29 -3.90 -11.38
N GLY A 157 -8.57 -4.99 -12.12
CA GLY A 157 -9.55 -5.00 -13.21
C GLY A 157 -9.17 -4.29 -14.52
N GLY A 158 -8.01 -3.64 -14.61
CA GLY A 158 -7.51 -3.00 -15.84
C GLY A 158 -6.52 -3.86 -16.64
N GLN A 159 -6.42 -3.64 -17.96
CA GLN A 159 -5.39 -4.28 -18.80
C GLN A 159 -4.01 -3.59 -18.65
N ARG A 160 -3.99 -2.33 -18.24
CA ARG A 160 -2.78 -1.50 -18.13
C ARG A 160 -2.84 -0.61 -16.88
N ALA A 161 -1.76 -0.56 -16.12
CA ALA A 161 -1.57 0.39 -15.04
C ALA A 161 -0.31 1.22 -15.31
N PHE A 162 -0.38 2.52 -15.01
CA PHE A 162 0.66 3.50 -15.28
C PHE A 162 0.94 4.31 -14.01
N VAL A 163 2.22 4.48 -13.69
CA VAL A 163 2.70 5.39 -12.64
C VAL A 163 3.83 6.25 -13.20
N CYS A 164 3.71 7.57 -13.06
CA CYS A 164 4.77 8.52 -13.39
C CYS A 164 5.07 9.39 -12.17
N LEU A 165 6.34 9.47 -11.78
CA LEU A 165 6.84 10.37 -10.75
C LEU A 165 7.66 11.48 -11.40
N TRP A 166 7.39 12.73 -11.03
CA TRP A 166 8.25 13.86 -11.36
C TRP A 166 9.03 14.27 -10.12
N LEU A 167 10.36 14.29 -10.25
CA LEU A 167 11.29 14.62 -9.19
C LEU A 167 12.13 15.85 -9.57
N LYS A 168 12.58 16.59 -8.55
CA LYS A 168 13.51 17.69 -8.73
C LYS A 168 14.91 17.18 -9.11
N GLY A 169 15.44 17.61 -10.25
CA GLY A 169 16.81 17.34 -10.68
C GLY A 169 17.85 18.25 -10.01
N LYS A 170 19.13 18.09 -10.35
CA LYS A 170 20.25 18.87 -9.79
C LYS A 170 20.27 20.31 -10.33
N GLY A 171 19.89 20.51 -11.59
CA GLY A 171 19.80 21.84 -12.20
C GLY A 171 18.67 22.69 -11.59
N LYS A 172 18.79 24.01 -11.64
CA LYS A 172 17.81 24.95 -11.04
C LYS A 172 16.36 24.66 -11.43
N ASN A 173 16.12 24.36 -12.71
CA ASN A 173 14.80 24.01 -13.25
C ASN A 173 14.75 22.60 -13.83
N GLU A 174 15.70 21.75 -13.47
CA GLU A 174 15.72 20.37 -13.95
C GLU A 174 14.61 19.56 -13.26
N ILE A 175 13.85 18.82 -14.07
CA ILE A 175 12.83 17.87 -13.64
C ILE A 175 13.17 16.51 -14.25
N VAL A 176 13.20 15.48 -13.41
CA VAL A 176 13.44 14.10 -13.81
C VAL A 176 12.14 13.33 -13.66
N SER A 177 11.74 12.61 -14.70
CA SER A 177 10.55 11.76 -14.67
C SER A 177 10.91 10.28 -14.62
N ILE A 178 10.26 9.53 -13.73
CA ILE A 178 10.35 8.06 -13.67
C ILE A 178 8.97 7.50 -14.02
N GLN A 179 8.88 6.82 -15.16
CA GLN A 179 7.65 6.18 -15.62
C GLN A 179 7.76 4.66 -15.52
N ARG A 180 6.69 4.02 -15.03
CA ARG A 180 6.54 2.56 -15.01
C ARG A 180 5.16 2.17 -15.50
N ASP A 181 5.17 1.26 -16.45
CA ASP A 181 3.97 0.66 -17.03
C ASP A 181 3.88 -0.82 -16.64
N LEU A 182 2.67 -1.23 -16.26
CA LEU A 182 2.28 -2.60 -15.98
C LEU A 182 1.26 -3.01 -17.04
N GLU A 183 1.68 -3.84 -17.97
CA GLU A 183 0.78 -4.47 -18.93
C GLU A 183 0.48 -5.90 -18.50
N LYS A 184 -0.81 -6.25 -18.46
CA LYS A 184 -1.22 -7.62 -18.18
C LYS A 184 -0.88 -8.47 -19.39
N VAL A 185 0.19 -9.26 -19.30
CA VAL A 185 0.59 -10.18 -20.37
C VAL A 185 -0.56 -11.13 -20.65
N LYS A 186 -1.16 -11.03 -21.85
CA LYS A 186 -2.15 -12.00 -22.31
C LYS A 186 -1.42 -13.33 -22.46
N LYS A 187 -1.74 -14.31 -21.62
CA LYS A 187 -1.27 -15.68 -21.84
C LYS A 187 -1.92 -16.18 -23.13
N PHE A 188 -1.14 -16.26 -24.20
CA PHE A 188 -1.57 -16.95 -25.41
C PHE A 188 -1.77 -18.43 -25.06
N LYS A 189 -2.99 -18.93 -25.27
CA LYS A 189 -3.27 -20.36 -25.27
C LYS A 189 -2.64 -20.92 -26.54
N GLN A 190 -1.59 -21.73 -26.39
CA GLN A 190 -1.12 -22.62 -27.45
C GLN A 190 -2.06 -23.81 -27.56
#